data_AF-A0A1I4NNR3-F1
#
_entry.id   AF-A0A1I4NNR3-F1
#
_cell.length_a   1.000
_cell.length_b   1.000
_cell.length_c   1.000
_cell.angle_alpha   90.00
_cell.angle_beta   90.00
_cell.angle_gamma   90.00
#
_symmetry.space_group_name_H-M   'P 1'
#
loop_
_entity.id
_entity.type
_entity.pdbx_description
1 polymer ?
#
loop_
_entity_poly.entity_id
_entity_poly.type
_entity_poly.pdbx_seq_one_letter_code
_entity_poly.pdbx_strand_id
1 'polypeptide(L)'
;MKLKLVCICIILCLLLLFCPPASSESSNLKIDVYYNDQLYPGASTPKPLLKIGEPFTLRFEVTCYKRNFLSAQLLSIGNNDFDIIEGPTSKLGTGTRGIIEANETRIFEWTVAPNEEWAGGSAPIDFYYQMTDLDSAKTITSGEFTAAYVTISEEYYDGPVTPDGSIEEPSDDGNSPTTPAFTALCAVFVLVVATVYRRR
;
A
#
# COMPACT_ATOMS: atom_id res chain seq x y z
N MET A 1 -11.58 -15.20 -46.26
CA MET A 1 -10.36 -14.74 -45.53
C MET A 1 -10.65 -13.74 -44.40
N LYS A 2 -11.67 -12.87 -44.51
CA LYS A 2 -11.96 -11.82 -43.51
C LYS A 2 -12.44 -12.34 -42.14
N LEU A 3 -13.28 -13.38 -42.11
CA LEU A 3 -13.80 -13.93 -40.84
C LEU A 3 -12.72 -14.61 -39.98
N LYS A 4 -11.77 -15.31 -40.62
CA LYS A 4 -10.64 -15.95 -39.92
C LYS A 4 -9.71 -14.93 -39.26
N LEU A 5 -9.47 -13.80 -39.92
CA LEU A 5 -8.65 -12.71 -39.36
C LEU A 5 -9.33 -12.04 -38.17
N VAL A 6 -10.64 -11.81 -38.26
CA VAL A 6 -11.44 -11.24 -37.16
C VAL A 6 -11.45 -12.17 -35.94
N CYS A 7 -11.63 -13.48 -36.15
CA CYS A 7 -11.56 -14.45 -35.05
C CYS A 7 -10.17 -14.49 -34.38
N ILE A 8 -9.09 -14.41 -35.17
CA ILE A 8 -7.72 -14.36 -34.62
C ILE A 8 -7.50 -13.10 -33.79
N CYS A 9 -7.95 -11.93 -34.26
CA CYS A 9 -7.86 -10.68 -33.48
C CYS A 9 -8.66 -10.73 -32.19
N ILE A 10 -9.87 -11.32 -32.20
CA ILE A 10 -10.70 -11.46 -31.00
C ILE A 10 -10.02 -12.40 -29.98
N ILE A 11 -9.46 -13.52 -30.43
CA ILE A 11 -8.74 -14.46 -29.57
C ILE A 11 -7.48 -13.81 -28.98
N LEU A 12 -6.75 -13.02 -29.78
CA LEU A 12 -5.57 -12.29 -29.30
C LEU A 12 -5.93 -11.21 -28.28
N CYS A 13 -7.02 -10.47 -28.49
CA CYS A 13 -7.52 -9.50 -27.51
C CYS A 13 -8.00 -10.16 -26.22
N LEU A 14 -8.66 -11.32 -26.30
CA LEU A 14 -9.05 -12.11 -25.13
C LEU A 14 -7.83 -12.61 -24.36
N LEU A 15 -6.77 -13.08 -25.03
CA LEU A 15 -5.51 -13.48 -24.40
C LEU A 15 -4.81 -12.32 -23.67
N LEU A 16 -4.90 -11.10 -24.18
CA LEU A 16 -4.34 -9.90 -23.53
C LEU A 16 -5.15 -9.45 -22.30
N LEU A 17 -6.44 -9.82 -22.22
CA LEU A 17 -7.31 -9.51 -21.07
C LEU A 17 -7.13 -10.49 -19.89
N PHE A 18 -6.42 -11.61 -20.08
CA PHE A 18 -6.11 -12.61 -19.05
C PHE A 18 -4.64 -12.57 -18.60
N CYS A 19 -4.00 -11.40 -18.58
CA CYS A 19 -2.78 -11.25 -17.78
C CYS A 19 -3.19 -11.21 -16.30
N PRO A 20 -2.85 -12.23 -15.47
CA PRO A 20 -2.95 -12.06 -14.03
C PRO A 20 -2.08 -10.87 -13.61
N PRO A 21 -2.44 -10.16 -12.52
CA PRO A 21 -1.59 -9.10 -11.99
C PRO A 21 -0.19 -9.68 -11.76
N ALA A 22 0.85 -8.88 -12.06
CA ALA A 22 2.23 -9.25 -11.82
C ALA A 22 2.43 -9.45 -10.30
N SER A 23 2.25 -10.68 -9.85
CA SER A 23 2.74 -11.15 -8.56
C SER A 23 4.22 -11.43 -8.74
N SER A 24 5.08 -10.80 -7.93
CA SER A 24 6.50 -11.13 -7.85
C SER A 24 6.68 -12.44 -7.06
N GLU A 25 6.04 -13.52 -7.53
CA GLU A 25 6.41 -14.86 -7.09
C GLU A 25 7.66 -15.27 -7.87
N SER A 26 8.81 -15.05 -7.24
CA SER A 26 10.02 -15.74 -7.68
C SER A 26 9.92 -17.20 -7.22
N SER A 27 10.61 -18.10 -7.90
CA SER A 27 10.72 -19.50 -7.44
C SER A 27 11.42 -19.67 -6.09
N ASN A 28 11.92 -18.58 -5.49
CA ASN A 28 12.72 -18.57 -4.27
C ASN A 28 11.94 -18.02 -3.07
N LEU A 29 11.10 -17.00 -3.28
CA LEU A 29 10.33 -16.33 -2.24
C LEU A 29 9.10 -15.62 -2.79
N LYS A 30 8.17 -15.32 -1.89
CA LYS A 30 7.00 -14.47 -2.06
C LYS A 30 7.06 -13.31 -1.06
N ILE A 31 6.60 -12.13 -1.47
CA ILE A 31 6.49 -10.95 -0.61
C ILE A 31 5.08 -10.39 -0.73
N ASP A 32 4.36 -10.34 0.39
CA ASP A 32 3.12 -9.59 0.51
C ASP A 32 3.41 -8.24 1.19
N VAL A 33 2.83 -7.16 0.68
CA VAL A 33 3.13 -5.79 1.11
C VAL A 33 1.86 -5.10 1.58
N TYR A 34 1.94 -4.50 2.76
CA TYR A 34 0.84 -3.78 3.39
C TYR A 34 1.24 -2.34 3.65
N TYR A 35 0.34 -1.42 3.36
CA TYR A 35 0.43 -0.02 3.78
C TYR A 35 -0.76 0.26 4.71
N ASN A 36 -0.50 0.70 5.94
CA ASN A 36 -1.52 0.89 6.98
C ASN A 36 -2.49 -0.30 7.09
N ASP A 37 -1.93 -1.51 7.27
CA ASP A 37 -2.64 -2.80 7.37
C ASP A 37 -3.45 -3.26 6.14
N GLN A 38 -3.52 -2.45 5.09
CA GLN A 38 -4.18 -2.84 3.85
C GLN A 38 -3.17 -3.54 2.93
N LEU A 39 -3.50 -4.75 2.49
CA LEU A 39 -2.72 -5.49 1.49
C LEU A 39 -2.85 -4.80 0.13
N TYR A 40 -1.74 -4.54 -0.54
CA TYR A 40 -1.74 -4.10 -1.93
C TYR A 40 -0.97 -5.10 -2.78
N PRO A 41 -1.64 -5.77 -3.74
CA PRO A 41 -0.93 -6.59 -4.70
C PRO A 41 -0.05 -5.66 -5.55
N GLY A 42 1.16 -6.10 -5.92
CA GLY A 42 2.22 -5.29 -6.55
C GLY A 42 1.87 -4.54 -7.87
N ALA A 43 0.62 -4.55 -8.31
CA ALA A 43 0.10 -3.73 -9.40
C ALA A 43 -0.30 -2.29 -8.97
N SER A 44 -0.50 -2.01 -7.68
CA SER A 44 -0.85 -0.67 -7.19
C SER A 44 0.02 -0.26 -6.00
N THR A 45 1.11 0.45 -6.27
CA THR A 45 1.89 1.11 -5.22
C THR A 45 1.09 2.27 -4.61
N PRO A 46 0.90 2.32 -3.28
CA PRO A 46 0.29 3.44 -2.58
C PRO A 46 0.93 4.78 -2.95
N LYS A 47 0.11 5.83 -3.09
CA LYS A 47 0.55 7.19 -3.40
C LYS A 47 -0.04 8.21 -2.42
N PRO A 48 0.26 8.12 -1.12
CA PRO A 48 -0.36 8.98 -0.12
C PRO A 48 0.17 10.42 -0.22
N LEU A 49 -0.67 11.37 0.18
CA LEU A 49 -0.26 12.73 0.53
C LEU A 49 -0.20 12.79 2.06
N LEU A 50 0.98 13.01 2.62
CA LEU A 50 1.23 13.01 4.07
C LEU A 50 1.79 14.35 4.53
N LYS A 51 1.43 14.75 5.75
CA LYS A 51 2.06 15.89 6.44
C LYS A 51 3.41 15.51 7.02
N ILE A 52 4.28 16.50 7.24
CA ILE A 52 5.55 16.31 7.96
C ILE A 52 5.25 15.76 9.35
N GLY A 53 5.86 14.63 9.71
CA GLY A 53 5.63 13.93 10.97
C GLY A 53 4.39 13.03 11.00
N GLU A 54 3.62 12.92 9.92
CA GLU A 54 2.45 12.02 9.87
C GLU A 54 2.90 10.56 9.74
N PRO A 55 2.63 9.69 10.74
CA PRO A 55 3.10 8.32 10.72
C PRO A 55 2.27 7.45 9.77
N PHE A 56 2.95 6.53 9.08
CA PHE A 56 2.34 5.43 8.34
C PHE A 56 3.13 4.15 8.54
N THR A 57 2.47 3.01 8.35
CA THR A 57 3.06 1.68 8.55
C THR A 57 3.25 0.95 7.24
N LEU A 58 4.41 0.34 7.07
CA LEU A 58 4.72 -0.60 6.00
C LEU A 58 5.02 -1.97 6.61
N ARG A 59 4.23 -2.99 6.24
CA ARG A 59 4.48 -4.38 6.62
C ARG A 59 4.83 -5.21 5.37
N PHE A 60 5.86 -6.03 5.49
CA PHE A 60 6.33 -6.96 4.48
C PHE A 60 6.32 -8.36 5.07
N GLU A 61 5.55 -9.25 4.47
CA GLU A 61 5.51 -10.66 4.83
C GLU A 61 6.30 -11.44 3.78
N VAL A 62 7.51 -11.85 4.14
CA VAL A 62 8.46 -12.51 3.23
C VAL A 62 8.46 -14.01 3.51
N THR A 63 7.90 -14.80 2.61
CA THR A 63 7.91 -16.26 2.68
C THR A 63 9.04 -16.81 1.83
N CYS A 64 10.02 -17.47 2.45
CA CYS A 64 11.14 -18.08 1.75
C CYS A 64 10.91 -19.58 1.54
N TYR A 65 11.02 -20.08 0.31
CA TYR A 65 10.77 -21.51 0.02
C TYR A 65 11.97 -22.43 0.28
N LYS A 66 13.07 -21.88 0.78
CA LYS A 66 14.29 -22.60 1.15
C LYS A 66 14.95 -21.93 2.35
N ARG A 67 15.66 -22.73 3.15
CA ARG A 67 16.45 -22.22 4.27
C ARG A 67 17.58 -21.31 3.77
N ASN A 68 17.71 -20.11 4.33
CA ASN A 68 18.65 -19.09 3.84
C ASN A 68 18.98 -18.04 4.92
N PHE A 69 19.94 -17.16 4.62
CA PHE A 69 20.05 -15.84 5.26
C PHE A 69 19.20 -14.82 4.49
N LEU A 70 18.21 -14.24 5.16
CA LEU A 70 17.39 -13.16 4.61
C LEU A 70 17.87 -11.83 5.20
N SER A 71 18.13 -10.86 4.31
CA SER A 71 18.41 -9.48 4.66
C SER A 71 17.34 -8.57 4.07
N ALA A 72 16.92 -7.55 4.82
CA ALA A 72 15.94 -6.56 4.39
C ALA A 72 16.29 -5.15 4.90
N GLN A 73 15.93 -4.13 4.13
CA GLN A 73 16.07 -2.72 4.53
C GLN A 73 15.08 -1.83 3.79
N LEU A 74 14.76 -0.69 4.39
CA LEU A 74 14.06 0.42 3.74
C LEU A 74 15.08 1.40 3.15
N LEU A 75 14.77 1.90 1.96
CA LEU A 75 15.57 2.87 1.21
C LEU A 75 14.69 4.05 0.78
N SER A 76 15.32 5.19 0.52
CA SER A 76 14.71 6.30 -0.21
C SER A 76 15.77 6.98 -1.09
N ILE A 77 15.41 8.03 -1.83
CA ILE A 77 16.34 8.75 -2.72
C ILE A 77 17.54 9.28 -1.92
N GLY A 78 17.29 9.90 -0.75
CA GLY A 78 18.35 10.44 0.11
C GLY A 78 18.71 9.57 1.32
N ASN A 79 17.91 8.53 1.62
CA ASN A 79 17.94 7.78 2.89
C ASN A 79 17.81 8.67 4.14
N ASN A 80 17.26 9.87 3.98
CA ASN A 80 16.99 10.83 5.04
C ASN A 80 15.64 11.51 4.88
N ASP A 81 14.80 11.10 3.92
CA ASP A 81 13.50 11.72 3.64
C ASP A 81 12.40 11.30 4.65
N PHE A 82 12.66 10.22 5.40
CA PHE A 82 11.75 9.67 6.40
C PHE A 82 12.51 9.30 7.67
N ASP A 83 11.85 9.53 8.80
CA ASP A 83 12.26 9.03 10.10
C ASP A 83 11.61 7.69 10.38
N ILE A 84 12.39 6.72 10.89
CA ILE A 84 11.84 5.48 11.42
C ILE A 84 11.44 5.72 12.88
N ILE A 85 10.14 5.64 13.16
CA ILE A 85 9.57 5.77 14.50
C ILE A 85 9.69 4.41 15.22
N GLU A 86 9.25 3.34 14.57
CA GLU A 86 9.34 1.96 15.07
C GLU A 86 9.70 0.99 13.94
N GLY A 87 10.41 -0.09 14.28
CA GLY A 87 10.67 -1.19 13.35
C GLY A 87 12.00 -1.92 13.59
N PRO A 88 12.35 -2.86 12.68
CA PRO A 88 13.59 -3.65 12.76
C PRO A 88 14.90 -2.87 12.79
N THR A 89 14.90 -1.62 12.32
CA THR A 89 16.07 -0.75 12.22
C THR A 89 15.69 0.68 12.60
N SER A 90 16.65 1.50 13.03
CA SER A 90 16.38 2.87 13.49
C SER A 90 16.60 3.95 12.42
N LYS A 91 17.10 3.57 11.23
CA LYS A 91 17.41 4.49 10.12
C LYS A 91 17.24 3.80 8.78
N LEU A 92 16.87 4.57 7.75
CA LEU A 92 16.90 4.10 6.36
C LEU A 92 18.32 3.69 5.93
N GLY A 93 18.42 2.80 4.96
CA GLY A 93 19.68 2.24 4.47
C GLY A 93 20.38 1.28 5.43
N THR A 94 19.88 1.11 6.66
CA THR A 94 20.37 0.10 7.60
C THR A 94 19.62 -1.19 7.39
N GLY A 95 20.34 -2.29 7.17
CA GLY A 95 19.77 -3.62 7.01
C GLY A 95 19.59 -4.39 8.30
N THR A 96 18.52 -5.19 8.34
CA THR A 96 18.30 -6.26 9.31
C THR A 96 18.47 -7.61 8.62
N ARG A 97 18.96 -8.62 9.35
CA ARG A 97 19.22 -9.95 8.80
C ARG A 97 18.93 -11.07 9.79
N GLY A 98 18.58 -12.24 9.26
CA GLY A 98 18.36 -13.45 10.06
C GLY A 98 18.38 -14.71 9.22
N ILE A 99 18.55 -15.85 9.88
CA ILE A 99 18.31 -17.15 9.25
C ILE A 99 16.80 -17.38 9.21
N ILE A 100 16.29 -17.81 8.07
CA ILE A 100 14.89 -18.20 7.86
C ILE A 100 14.86 -19.65 7.41
N GLU A 101 13.98 -20.45 8.02
CA GLU A 101 13.80 -21.85 7.65
C GLU A 101 12.93 -22.00 6.38
N ALA A 102 12.98 -23.17 5.74
CA ALA A 102 12.22 -23.38 4.51
C ALA A 102 10.70 -23.31 4.77
N ASN A 103 10.01 -22.54 3.94
CA ASN A 103 8.58 -22.21 4.01
C ASN A 103 8.16 -21.38 5.24
N GLU A 104 9.11 -20.78 5.95
CA GLU A 104 8.82 -19.82 7.01
C GLU A 104 8.54 -18.43 6.41
N THR A 105 7.60 -17.71 7.03
CA THR A 105 7.30 -16.33 6.72
C THR A 105 7.90 -15.41 7.78
N ARG A 106 8.76 -14.49 7.36
CA ARG A 106 9.28 -13.42 8.21
C ARG A 106 8.47 -12.15 8.01
N ILE A 107 8.06 -11.56 9.11
CA ILE A 107 7.39 -10.26 9.12
C ILE A 107 8.44 -9.17 9.38
N PHE A 108 8.50 -8.18 8.50
CA PHE A 108 9.18 -6.91 8.73
C PHE A 108 8.14 -5.81 8.71
N GLU A 109 8.04 -5.04 9.80
CA GLU A 109 7.08 -3.95 9.91
C GLU A 109 7.79 -2.71 10.41
N TRP A 110 7.60 -1.60 9.71
CA TRP A 110 8.11 -0.29 10.11
C TRP A 110 6.98 0.70 10.21
N THR A 111 7.02 1.53 11.24
CA THR A 111 6.28 2.79 11.31
C THR A 111 7.25 3.91 11.01
N VAL A 112 6.91 4.70 10.00
CA VAL A 112 7.75 5.77 9.44
C VAL A 112 6.95 7.06 9.32
N ALA A 113 7.62 8.20 9.35
CA ALA A 113 7.01 9.49 9.06
C ALA A 113 7.91 10.31 8.13
N PRO A 114 7.36 11.07 7.17
CA PRO A 114 8.15 11.98 6.36
C PRO A 114 8.66 13.14 7.22
N ASN A 115 9.87 13.63 6.94
CA ASN A 115 10.44 14.80 7.61
C ASN A 115 10.52 16.01 6.65
N GLU A 116 11.18 17.07 7.09
CA GLU A 116 11.25 18.34 6.34
C GLU A 116 12.22 18.32 5.16
N GLU A 117 13.10 17.32 5.04
CA GLU A 117 14.16 17.28 4.01
C GLU A 117 13.62 17.32 2.58
N TRP A 118 12.41 16.80 2.37
CA TRP A 118 11.77 16.71 1.06
C TRP A 118 10.33 17.26 1.05
N ALA A 119 10.03 18.20 1.95
CA ALA A 119 8.74 18.88 2.03
C ALA A 119 8.36 19.56 0.70
N GLY A 120 7.09 19.45 0.32
CA GLY A 120 6.57 19.92 -0.97
C GLY A 120 6.89 19.02 -2.17
N GLY A 121 7.72 17.99 -1.98
CA GLY A 121 8.14 17.05 -3.01
C GLY A 121 7.43 15.69 -2.93
N SER A 122 7.87 14.77 -3.80
CA SER A 122 7.53 13.34 -3.70
C SER A 122 8.78 12.51 -3.49
N ALA A 123 8.74 11.63 -2.49
CA ALA A 123 9.82 10.72 -2.14
C ALA A 123 9.29 9.27 -2.13
N PRO A 124 9.84 8.36 -2.96
CA PRO A 124 9.58 6.94 -2.83
C PRO A 124 10.25 6.39 -1.57
N ILE A 125 9.58 5.42 -0.94
CA ILE A 125 10.20 4.53 0.03
C ILE A 125 10.22 3.11 -0.56
N ASP A 126 11.42 2.59 -0.70
CA ASP A 126 11.71 1.33 -1.38
C ASP A 126 12.03 0.24 -0.35
N PHE A 127 11.66 -0.99 -0.67
CA PHE A 127 12.01 -2.17 0.11
C PHE A 127 13.04 -2.98 -0.67
N TYR A 128 14.23 -3.12 -0.10
CA TYR A 128 15.27 -3.99 -0.62
C TYR A 128 15.32 -5.29 0.18
N TYR A 129 15.46 -6.40 -0.53
CA TYR A 129 15.68 -7.72 0.07
C TYR A 129 16.82 -8.48 -0.62
N GLN A 130 17.48 -9.35 0.15
CA GLN A 130 18.45 -10.31 -0.37
C GLN A 130 18.34 -11.65 0.35
N MET A 131 18.29 -12.71 -0.43
CA MET A 131 18.36 -14.10 0.02
C MET A 131 19.75 -14.65 -0.27
N THR A 132 20.47 -15.08 0.76
CA THR A 132 21.84 -15.61 0.65
C THR A 132 21.89 -17.07 1.10
N ASP A 133 22.56 -17.89 0.31
CA ASP A 133 22.80 -19.30 0.62
C ASP A 133 23.74 -19.43 1.83
N LEU A 134 23.35 -20.26 2.80
CA LEU A 134 24.07 -20.40 4.07
C LEU A 134 25.44 -21.04 3.91
N ASP A 135 25.57 -22.00 3.00
CA ASP A 135 26.77 -22.82 2.85
C ASP A 135 27.80 -22.16 1.92
N SER A 136 27.33 -21.60 0.80
CA SER A 136 28.19 -20.97 -0.21
C SER A 136 28.36 -19.47 -0.05
N ALA A 137 27.57 -18.83 0.82
CA ALA A 137 27.48 -17.37 0.96
C ALA A 137 27.13 -16.61 -0.33
N LYS A 138 26.62 -17.32 -1.35
CA LYS A 138 26.21 -16.71 -2.63
C LYS A 138 24.80 -16.15 -2.53
N THR A 139 24.56 -15.01 -3.18
CA THR A 139 23.21 -14.48 -3.36
C THR A 139 22.40 -15.43 -4.23
N ILE A 140 21.29 -15.93 -3.69
CA ILE A 140 20.31 -16.75 -4.40
C ILE A 140 19.39 -15.85 -5.22
N THR A 141 18.90 -14.78 -4.59
CA THR A 141 18.10 -13.74 -5.24
C THR A 141 18.16 -12.46 -4.43
N SER A 142 17.94 -11.32 -5.09
CA SER A 142 17.77 -10.02 -4.47
C SER A 142 16.80 -9.21 -5.32
N GLY A 143 16.16 -8.22 -4.71
CA GLY A 143 15.27 -7.32 -5.41
C GLY A 143 15.04 -6.05 -4.63
N GLU A 144 14.48 -5.07 -5.33
CA GLU A 144 14.11 -3.77 -4.81
C GLU A 144 12.84 -3.33 -5.52
N PHE A 145 11.91 -2.74 -4.78
CA PHE A 145 10.72 -2.14 -5.35
C PHE A 145 10.18 -1.04 -4.43
N THR A 146 9.42 -0.12 -5.01
CA THR A 146 8.77 0.97 -4.27
C THR A 146 7.55 0.45 -3.50
N ALA A 147 7.63 0.56 -2.17
CA ALA A 147 6.56 0.17 -1.25
C ALA A 147 5.50 1.27 -1.12
N ALA A 148 5.88 2.54 -1.16
CA ALA A 148 4.97 3.68 -1.26
C ALA A 148 5.64 4.85 -1.99
N TYR A 149 4.86 5.62 -2.75
CA TYR A 149 5.30 6.84 -3.43
C TYR A 149 4.66 8.04 -2.73
N VAL A 150 5.32 8.55 -1.69
CA VAL A 150 4.74 9.56 -0.79
C VAL A 150 4.92 10.95 -1.37
N THR A 151 3.85 11.73 -1.41
CA THR A 151 3.93 13.19 -1.57
C THR A 151 3.92 13.82 -0.18
N ILE A 152 4.90 14.67 0.10
CA ILE A 152 5.10 15.27 1.42
C ILE A 152 4.60 16.71 1.36
N SER A 153 3.62 17.03 2.21
CA SER A 153 3.11 18.39 2.38
C SER A 153 4.15 19.28 3.08
N GLU A 154 4.01 20.60 2.94
CA GLU A 154 4.75 21.56 3.77
C GLU A 154 4.11 21.74 5.17
N GLU A 155 2.92 21.18 5.39
CA GLU A 155 2.23 21.22 6.67
C GLU A 155 2.74 20.17 7.65
N TYR A 156 2.72 20.51 8.94
CA TYR A 156 3.04 19.60 10.04
C TYR A 156 1.81 18.83 10.53
N TYR A 157 2.03 17.59 10.93
CA TYR A 157 1.01 16.72 11.50
C TYR A 157 0.73 17.10 12.96
N ASP A 158 -0.52 17.47 13.25
CA ASP A 158 -0.95 17.90 14.60
C ASP A 158 -1.34 16.73 15.52
N GLY A 159 -1.17 15.48 15.08
CA GLY A 159 -1.60 14.29 15.81
C GLY A 159 -3.04 13.85 15.46
N PRO A 160 -3.47 12.70 15.99
CA PRO A 160 -4.85 12.25 15.82
C PRO A 160 -5.80 13.21 16.50
N VAL A 161 -6.80 13.71 15.76
CA VAL A 161 -7.87 14.53 16.32
C VAL A 161 -8.65 13.65 17.29
N THR A 162 -8.49 13.90 18.59
CA THR A 162 -9.36 13.27 19.59
C THR A 162 -10.73 13.91 19.41
N PRO A 163 -11.81 13.14 19.16
CA PRO A 163 -13.14 13.70 19.25
C PRO A 163 -13.29 14.20 20.68
N ASP A 164 -13.45 15.51 20.87
CA ASP A 164 -13.73 16.07 22.19
C ASP A 164 -15.00 15.40 22.71
N GLY A 165 -14.82 14.48 23.65
CA GLY A 165 -15.87 13.98 24.52
C GLY A 165 -16.24 15.10 25.49
N SER A 166 -16.82 16.18 24.98
CA SER A 166 -17.51 17.15 25.81
C SER A 166 -18.73 16.46 26.39
N ILE A 167 -18.63 16.06 27.64
CA ILE A 167 -19.79 15.77 28.49
C ILE A 167 -20.45 17.15 28.73
N GLU A 168 -21.34 17.55 27.82
CA GLU A 168 -22.31 18.60 28.12
C GLU A 168 -23.48 17.94 28.88
N GLU A 169 -23.67 18.36 30.14
CA GLU A 169 -24.90 18.12 30.87
C GLU A 169 -26.10 18.67 30.08
N PRO A 170 -27.28 18.03 30.12
CA PRO A 170 -28.39 18.39 29.24
C PRO A 170 -29.06 19.65 29.75
N SER A 171 -28.84 20.78 29.08
CA SER A 171 -29.79 21.89 29.11
C SER A 171 -30.86 21.65 28.05
N ASP A 172 -32.01 21.20 28.53
CA ASP A 172 -33.27 21.09 27.79
C ASP A 172 -33.74 22.49 27.39
N ASP A 173 -33.68 22.81 26.09
CA ASP A 173 -34.56 23.78 25.46
C ASP A 173 -34.59 23.59 23.93
N GLY A 174 -35.67 22.94 23.47
CA GLY A 174 -36.49 23.47 22.38
C GLY A 174 -35.88 23.73 21.00
N ASN A 175 -36.11 22.74 20.13
CA ASN A 175 -36.74 22.88 18.80
C ASN A 175 -35.89 22.67 17.53
N SER A 176 -36.39 21.72 16.73
CA SER A 176 -36.26 21.45 15.29
C SER A 176 -35.04 20.65 14.75
N PRO A 177 -35.32 19.49 14.09
CA PRO A 177 -34.28 18.66 13.47
C PRO A 177 -33.90 19.21 12.10
N THR A 178 -32.61 19.44 11.87
CA THR A 178 -32.06 19.69 10.54
C THR A 178 -31.25 18.48 10.12
N THR A 179 -31.90 17.57 9.40
CA THR A 179 -31.30 16.38 8.79
C THR A 179 -30.42 16.80 7.60
N PRO A 180 -29.20 16.23 7.41
CA PRO A 180 -28.37 16.53 6.25
C PRO A 180 -29.03 16.07 4.96
N ALA A 181 -29.16 17.01 4.02
CA ALA A 181 -29.70 16.79 2.69
C ALA A 181 -28.69 16.05 1.79
N PHE A 182 -28.66 14.72 1.84
CA PHE A 182 -28.01 13.90 0.80
C PHE A 182 -28.79 12.65 0.37
N THR A 183 -30.08 12.56 0.70
CA THR A 183 -30.97 11.44 0.31
C THR A 183 -32.01 11.81 -0.76
N ALA A 184 -31.89 12.99 -1.39
CA ALA A 184 -32.82 13.42 -2.45
C ALA A 184 -32.38 13.02 -3.88
N LEU A 185 -31.10 12.66 -4.08
CA LEU A 185 -30.54 12.34 -5.40
C LEU A 185 -30.74 10.86 -5.81
N CYS A 186 -30.92 9.95 -4.84
CA CYS A 186 -31.16 8.52 -5.14
C CYS A 186 -32.61 8.21 -5.56
N ALA A 187 -33.59 9.01 -5.14
CA ALA A 187 -35.00 8.77 -5.47
C ALA A 187 -35.37 9.12 -6.92
N VAL A 188 -34.67 10.06 -7.55
CA VAL A 188 -34.94 10.48 -8.93
C VAL A 188 -34.44 9.46 -9.95
N PHE A 189 -33.32 8.78 -9.68
CA PHE A 189 -32.77 7.77 -10.61
C PHE A 189 -33.61 6.49 -10.69
N VAL A 190 -34.27 6.07 -9.60
CA VAL A 190 -35.10 4.87 -9.58
C VAL A 190 -36.38 5.03 -10.43
N LEU A 191 -36.95 6.24 -10.50
CA LEU A 191 -38.15 6.50 -11.31
C LEU A 191 -37.87 6.58 -12.83
N VAL A 192 -36.68 7.02 -13.23
CA VAL A 192 -36.29 7.08 -14.65
C VAL A 192 -36.01 5.68 -15.21
N VAL A 193 -35.40 4.78 -14.43
CA VAL A 193 -35.14 3.39 -14.87
C VAL A 193 -36.44 2.59 -15.00
N ALA A 194 -37.40 2.78 -14.09
CA ALA A 194 -38.69 2.08 -14.13
C ALA A 194 -39.57 2.48 -15.34
N THR A 195 -39.46 3.71 -15.82
CA THR A 195 -40.25 4.19 -16.98
C THR A 195 -39.65 3.77 -18.32
N VAL A 196 -38.32 3.66 -18.42
CA VAL A 196 -37.64 3.16 -19.63
C VAL A 196 -37.81 1.65 -19.80
N TYR A 197 -37.85 0.87 -18.72
CA TYR A 197 -38.04 -0.58 -18.80
C TYR A 197 -39.47 -1.01 -19.16
N ARG A 198 -40.46 -0.13 -18.97
CA ARG A 198 -41.87 -0.38 -19.34
C ARG A 198 -42.23 -0.01 -20.79
N ARG A 199 -41.27 0.50 -21.58
CA ARG A 199 -41.49 0.89 -22.98
C ARG A 199 -40.58 0.15 -23.97
N ARG A 200 -40.04 -1.01 -23.59
CA ARG A 200 -39.49 -2.00 -24.51
C ARG A 200 -40.28 -3.29 -24.42
#